data_AF-A0A9E4H9A0-F1
#
_entry.id   AF-A0A9E4H9A0-F1
#
_cell.length_a   1.000
_cell.length_b   1.000
_cell.length_c   1.000
_cell.angle_alpha   90.00
_cell.angle_beta   90.00
_cell.angle_gamma   90.00
#
_symmetry.space_group_name_H-M   'P 1'
#
loop_
_entity.id
_entity.type
_entity.pdbx_description
1 polymer ?
#
loop_
_entity_poly.entity_id
_entity_poly.type
_entity_poly.pdbx_seq_one_letter_code
_entity_poly.pdbx_strand_id
1 'polypeptide(L)'
;MTEQLPTENDLELGGGEPVAGPTGPAGRATEREWMFNREVHEHAIRHGWRPFHVDRFRVVRGRGFPDLAMFRQDPDTGNFEMLVAELKRDAVSEFLEGQEDWLEAFNQMGIVTKVWRGDNPDHRDEMYDIIENGTSGHTSVVKLPPTSTNSPIPANFGVVIANTIESIESPEFTTGESASLRRMDPINPNSPAFWKLMSQRGMPEKAGVEKWALIMHGIALMAHGTGNGIAHRPRMPVGRTLYVGGEQQAGERGFYSEDRLATLLAARGTTLRRLLARLFRLLANEGCSFNWSEMAWFILNEGYNEEQAEQSRIRIARAYYRAERRGSQSSAE
;
A
#
# COMPACT_ATOMS: atom_id res chain seq x y z
N MET A 1 -10.14 30.04 -50.32
CA MET A 1 -10.13 28.57 -50.10
C MET A 1 -10.55 28.36 -48.67
N THR A 2 -11.75 27.84 -48.52
CA THR A 2 -12.51 27.80 -47.27
C THR A 2 -12.40 26.36 -46.75
N GLU A 3 -11.66 26.15 -45.66
CA GLU A 3 -11.60 24.84 -45.00
C GLU A 3 -12.80 24.70 -44.06
N GLN A 4 -13.67 23.74 -44.38
CA GLN A 4 -14.81 23.33 -43.57
C GLN A 4 -14.34 22.37 -42.47
N LEU A 5 -14.80 22.60 -41.24
CA LEU A 5 -14.73 21.65 -40.13
C LEU A 5 -15.67 20.45 -40.37
N PRO A 6 -15.33 19.22 -39.93
CA PRO A 6 -16.24 18.09 -40.04
C PRO A 6 -17.37 18.19 -39.02
N THR A 7 -18.59 17.93 -39.48
CA THR A 7 -19.84 17.89 -38.71
C THR A 7 -20.05 16.55 -37.99
N GLU A 8 -20.76 16.61 -36.86
CA GLU A 8 -21.29 15.49 -36.08
C GLU A 8 -22.13 14.54 -36.96
N ASN A 9 -21.54 13.42 -37.42
CA ASN A 9 -22.30 12.22 -37.83
C ASN A 9 -21.50 10.91 -37.93
N ASP A 10 -20.28 10.81 -37.39
CA ASP A 10 -19.46 9.58 -37.46
C ASP A 10 -19.58 8.66 -36.21
N LEU A 11 -20.77 8.59 -35.60
CA LEU A 11 -21.07 7.60 -34.55
C LEU A 11 -22.14 6.62 -35.04
N GLU A 12 -21.82 5.83 -36.06
CA GLU A 12 -22.57 4.61 -36.36
C GLU A 12 -22.12 3.46 -35.44
N LEU A 13 -23.10 2.98 -34.68
CA LEU A 13 -23.07 1.82 -33.81
C LEU A 13 -22.76 0.56 -34.63
N GLY A 14 -21.52 0.08 -34.54
CA GLY A 14 -21.15 -1.26 -35.00
C GLY A 14 -21.80 -2.32 -34.13
N GLY A 15 -22.93 -2.87 -34.61
CA GLY A 15 -23.54 -4.08 -34.07
C GLY A 15 -22.64 -5.30 -34.29
N GLY A 16 -21.91 -5.70 -33.24
CA GLY A 16 -21.22 -6.98 -33.19
C GLY A 16 -22.18 -8.08 -32.71
N GLU A 17 -22.29 -9.15 -33.49
CA GLU A 17 -23.03 -10.37 -33.16
C GLU A 17 -22.60 -10.99 -31.80
N PRO A 18 -23.51 -11.71 -31.10
CA PRO A 18 -23.20 -12.36 -29.84
C PRO A 18 -22.24 -13.53 -30.05
N VAL A 19 -21.02 -13.39 -29.53
CA VAL A 19 -20.01 -14.46 -29.51
C VAL A 19 -20.53 -15.60 -28.63
N ALA A 20 -20.61 -16.81 -29.20
CA ALA A 20 -21.09 -18.02 -28.55
C ALA A 20 -20.31 -18.36 -27.25
N GLY A 21 -21.04 -18.67 -26.18
CA GLY A 21 -20.49 -19.05 -24.89
C GLY A 21 -19.80 -20.43 -24.90
N PRO A 22 -18.72 -20.64 -24.12
CA PRO A 22 -18.04 -21.93 -24.06
C PRO A 22 -18.74 -22.92 -23.12
N THR A 23 -19.01 -24.13 -23.61
CA THR A 23 -19.58 -25.26 -22.86
C THR A 23 -18.49 -26.18 -22.27
N GLY A 24 -18.48 -26.29 -20.92
CA GLY A 24 -17.83 -27.34 -20.07
C GLY A 24 -16.29 -27.44 -20.03
N PRO A 25 -15.68 -28.26 -19.15
CA PRO A 25 -15.92 -28.58 -17.72
C PRO A 25 -14.84 -27.97 -16.78
N ALA A 26 -15.06 -28.07 -15.45
CA ALA A 26 -14.16 -27.73 -14.32
C ALA A 26 -13.25 -26.50 -14.49
N GLY A 27 -13.73 -25.35 -14.01
CA GLY A 27 -12.92 -24.13 -13.83
C GLY A 27 -13.25 -22.97 -14.77
N ARG A 28 -14.35 -23.04 -15.54
CA ARG A 28 -14.92 -21.90 -16.24
C ARG A 28 -16.28 -21.57 -15.63
N ALA A 29 -16.48 -20.29 -15.29
CA ALA A 29 -17.76 -19.77 -14.84
C ALA A 29 -18.85 -20.14 -15.87
N THR A 30 -19.98 -20.62 -15.38
CA THR A 30 -21.15 -20.89 -16.21
C THR A 30 -21.62 -19.60 -16.88
N GLU A 31 -22.30 -19.69 -18.02
CA GLU A 31 -22.83 -18.52 -18.72
C GLU A 31 -23.74 -17.67 -17.81
N ARG A 32 -24.50 -18.32 -16.92
CA ARG A 32 -25.31 -17.66 -15.90
C ARG A 32 -24.49 -16.90 -14.86
N GLU A 33 -23.38 -17.47 -14.38
CA GLU A 33 -22.45 -16.79 -13.47
C GLU A 33 -21.77 -15.61 -14.15
N TRP A 34 -21.41 -15.74 -15.42
CA TRP A 34 -20.83 -14.63 -16.18
C TRP A 34 -21.82 -13.48 -16.37
N MET A 35 -23.08 -13.77 -16.73
CA MET A 35 -24.13 -12.76 -16.85
C MET A 35 -24.42 -12.08 -15.52
N PHE A 36 -24.49 -12.86 -14.43
CA PHE A 36 -24.66 -12.32 -13.08
C PHE A 36 -23.51 -11.40 -12.70
N ASN A 37 -22.25 -11.84 -12.82
CA ASN A 37 -21.08 -11.01 -12.50
C ASN A 37 -21.08 -9.69 -13.27
N ARG A 38 -21.45 -9.72 -14.55
CA ARG A 38 -21.58 -8.51 -15.37
C ARG A 38 -22.68 -7.58 -14.86
N GLU A 39 -23.85 -8.13 -14.53
CA GLU A 39 -24.99 -7.38 -13.98
C GLU A 39 -24.63 -6.67 -12.67
N VAL A 40 -23.98 -7.38 -11.74
CA VAL A 40 -23.50 -6.82 -10.47
C VAL A 40 -22.50 -5.69 -10.71
N HIS A 41 -21.56 -5.90 -11.63
CA HIS A 41 -20.51 -4.93 -11.93
C HIS A 41 -21.10 -3.63 -12.51
N GLU A 42 -21.99 -3.75 -13.49
CA GLU A 42 -22.69 -2.61 -14.10
C GLU A 42 -23.58 -1.89 -13.09
N HIS A 43 -24.22 -2.62 -12.19
CA HIS A 43 -25.05 -2.05 -11.14
C HIS A 43 -24.22 -1.29 -10.08
N ALA A 44 -23.10 -1.86 -9.65
CA ALA A 44 -22.19 -1.21 -8.71
C ALA A 44 -21.56 0.07 -9.29
N ILE A 45 -21.15 0.04 -10.56
CA ILE A 45 -20.61 1.23 -11.25
C ILE A 45 -21.63 2.37 -11.28
N ARG A 46 -22.91 2.08 -11.53
CA ARG A 46 -23.97 3.10 -11.51
C ARG A 46 -24.14 3.76 -10.13
N HIS A 47 -23.79 3.05 -9.05
CA HIS A 47 -23.85 3.54 -7.67
C HIS A 47 -22.51 4.05 -7.14
N GLY A 48 -21.61 4.43 -8.05
CA GLY A 48 -20.35 5.09 -7.72
C GLY A 48 -19.22 4.16 -7.27
N TRP A 49 -19.43 2.85 -7.29
CA TRP A 49 -18.37 1.88 -7.02
C TRP A 49 -17.43 1.76 -8.21
N ARG A 50 -16.13 1.69 -7.93
CA ARG A 50 -15.08 1.54 -8.94
C ARG A 50 -14.38 0.20 -8.77
N PRO A 51 -14.19 -0.57 -9.84
CA PRO A 51 -13.54 -1.87 -9.72
C PRO A 51 -12.08 -1.71 -9.30
N PHE A 52 -11.67 -2.54 -8.35
CA PHE A 52 -10.27 -2.70 -7.99
C PHE A 52 -9.64 -3.71 -8.92
N HIS A 53 -9.03 -3.23 -10.00
CA HIS A 53 -8.31 -4.09 -10.92
C HIS A 53 -6.80 -3.96 -10.73
N VAL A 54 -6.16 -5.09 -10.40
CA VAL A 54 -4.74 -5.28 -10.63
C VAL A 54 -4.57 -5.61 -12.12
N ASP A 55 -4.48 -4.56 -12.94
CA ASP A 55 -4.15 -4.51 -14.38
C ASP A 55 -4.36 -5.80 -15.23
N ARG A 56 -5.35 -5.76 -16.14
CA ARG A 56 -5.66 -6.68 -17.25
C ARG A 56 -5.84 -8.17 -16.92
N PHE A 57 -7.09 -8.65 -16.83
CA PHE A 57 -7.57 -10.03 -17.09
C PHE A 57 -6.76 -11.23 -16.57
N ARG A 58 -5.75 -11.02 -15.73
CA ARG A 58 -5.14 -12.06 -14.93
C ARG A 58 -5.95 -12.08 -13.66
N VAL A 59 -6.89 -13.03 -13.61
CA VAL A 59 -7.34 -13.59 -12.33
C VAL A 59 -6.12 -13.64 -11.43
N VAL A 60 -6.11 -12.85 -10.36
CA VAL A 60 -5.07 -12.96 -9.34
C VAL A 60 -5.24 -14.36 -8.78
N ARG A 61 -4.49 -15.31 -9.33
CA ARG A 61 -4.46 -16.70 -8.87
C ARG A 61 -3.63 -16.75 -7.60
N GLY A 62 -4.20 -16.22 -6.53
CA GLY A 62 -3.86 -16.55 -5.15
C GLY A 62 -5.03 -17.33 -4.56
N ARG A 63 -4.77 -18.30 -3.69
CA ARG A 63 -5.85 -18.84 -2.85
C ARG A 63 -6.46 -17.68 -2.05
N GLY A 64 -7.77 -17.53 -2.10
CA GLY A 64 -8.50 -16.55 -1.29
C GLY A 64 -8.58 -15.12 -1.83
N PHE A 65 -8.24 -14.84 -3.09
CA PHE A 65 -8.59 -13.53 -3.65
C PHE A 65 -10.06 -13.52 -4.10
N PRO A 66 -10.85 -12.49 -3.75
CA PRO A 66 -12.28 -12.48 -4.04
C PRO A 66 -12.58 -12.31 -5.54
N ASP A 67 -13.73 -12.83 -5.96
CA ASP A 67 -14.23 -12.72 -7.33
C ASP A 67 -14.53 -11.26 -7.73
N LEU A 68 -14.93 -10.44 -6.75
CA LEU A 68 -15.17 -9.01 -6.93
C LEU A 68 -14.56 -8.22 -5.78
N ALA A 69 -13.79 -7.18 -6.12
CA ALA A 69 -13.32 -6.16 -5.20
C ALA A 69 -13.58 -4.79 -5.83
N MET A 70 -14.27 -3.90 -5.13
CA MET A 70 -14.59 -2.56 -5.59
C MET A 70 -14.43 -1.55 -4.46
N PHE A 71 -14.20 -0.29 -4.80
CA PHE A 71 -14.08 0.81 -3.85
C PHE A 71 -15.02 1.94 -4.20
N ARG A 72 -15.54 2.60 -3.17
CA ARG A 72 -16.33 3.83 -3.30
C ARG A 72 -15.85 4.80 -2.23
N GLN A 73 -15.88 6.09 -2.54
CA GLN A 73 -15.79 7.11 -1.50
C GLN A 73 -17.21 7.44 -1.06
N ASP A 74 -17.52 7.24 0.20
CA ASP A 74 -18.78 7.63 0.81
C ASP A 74 -18.95 9.15 0.63
N PRO A 75 -20.04 9.61 -0.03
CA PRO A 75 -20.24 11.02 -0.32
C PRO A 75 -20.51 11.86 0.94
N ASP A 76 -21.06 11.26 2.00
CA ASP A 76 -21.43 11.95 3.23
C ASP A 76 -20.25 12.02 4.21
N THR A 77 -19.50 10.94 4.34
CA THR A 77 -18.39 10.85 5.31
C THR A 77 -17.02 11.13 4.69
N GLY A 78 -16.90 11.05 3.36
CA GLY A 78 -15.63 11.15 2.63
C GLY A 78 -14.71 9.93 2.82
N ASN A 79 -15.13 8.92 3.57
CA ASN A 79 -14.35 7.72 3.85
C ASN A 79 -14.36 6.76 2.65
N PHE A 80 -13.32 5.94 2.55
CA PHE A 80 -13.29 4.87 1.56
C PHE A 80 -14.00 3.63 2.09
N GLU A 81 -14.99 3.17 1.32
CA GLU A 81 -15.63 1.88 1.48
C GLU A 81 -15.05 0.89 0.47
N MET A 82 -14.94 -0.37 0.88
CA MET A 82 -14.57 -1.47 0.00
C MET A 82 -15.71 -2.49 -0.02
N LEU A 83 -16.13 -2.89 -1.20
CA LEU A 83 -17.03 -4.01 -1.41
C LEU A 83 -16.18 -5.19 -1.84
N VAL A 84 -16.32 -6.29 -1.11
CA VAL A 84 -15.79 -7.57 -1.50
C VAL A 84 -16.92 -8.57 -1.63
N ALA A 85 -17.00 -9.25 -2.76
CA ALA A 85 -18.02 -10.26 -2.99
C ALA A 85 -17.38 -11.54 -3.53
N GLU A 86 -17.80 -12.68 -2.97
CA GLU A 86 -17.54 -13.99 -3.56
C GLU A 86 -18.75 -14.44 -4.36
N LEU A 87 -18.53 -14.65 -5.66
CA LEU A 87 -19.60 -14.85 -6.64
C LEU A 87 -19.73 -16.33 -7.07
N LYS A 88 -18.84 -17.21 -6.58
CA LYS A 88 -18.88 -18.66 -6.82
C LYS A 88 -19.82 -19.38 -5.85
N ARG A 89 -20.58 -20.33 -6.41
CA ARG A 89 -21.58 -21.16 -5.71
C ARG A 89 -21.04 -22.07 -4.59
N ASP A 90 -19.73 -22.34 -4.57
CA ASP A 90 -19.10 -23.27 -3.62
C ASP A 90 -18.34 -22.54 -2.49
N ALA A 91 -18.67 -21.28 -2.21
CA ALA A 91 -18.04 -20.56 -1.12
C ALA A 91 -18.36 -21.26 0.21
N VAL A 92 -17.37 -21.98 0.74
CA VAL A 92 -17.38 -22.49 2.11
C VAL A 92 -17.75 -21.33 3.04
N SER A 93 -18.62 -21.58 4.02
CA SER A 93 -19.10 -20.54 4.95
C SER A 93 -17.96 -19.80 5.67
N GLU A 94 -16.81 -20.46 5.83
CA GLU A 94 -15.61 -19.92 6.48
C GLU A 94 -14.71 -19.16 5.49
N PHE A 95 -14.02 -18.14 5.97
CA PHE A 95 -13.00 -17.45 5.18
C PHE A 95 -11.79 -18.37 5.01
N LEU A 96 -11.14 -18.33 3.85
CA LEU A 96 -9.81 -18.89 3.74
C LEU A 96 -8.84 -18.04 4.59
N GLU A 97 -7.80 -18.63 5.17
CA GLU A 97 -6.80 -17.89 5.99
C GLU A 97 -6.26 -16.64 5.26
N GLY A 98 -5.94 -16.78 3.96
CA GLY A 98 -5.52 -15.64 3.14
C GLY A 98 -6.61 -14.58 2.93
N GLN A 99 -7.90 -14.92 3.10
CA GLN A 99 -9.01 -13.97 3.09
C GLN A 99 -9.13 -13.16 4.37
N GLU A 100 -8.95 -13.84 5.50
CA GLU A 100 -8.92 -13.19 6.80
C GLU A 100 -7.76 -12.19 6.87
N ASP A 101 -6.57 -12.58 6.37
CA ASP A 101 -5.39 -11.71 6.34
C ASP A 101 -5.64 -10.37 5.62
N TRP A 102 -6.30 -10.39 4.45
CA TRP A 102 -6.54 -9.15 3.70
C TRP A 102 -7.73 -8.37 4.26
N LEU A 103 -8.77 -9.05 4.76
CA LEU A 103 -9.88 -8.38 5.46
C LEU A 103 -9.39 -7.66 6.71
N GLU A 104 -8.53 -8.33 7.48
CA GLU A 104 -7.86 -7.75 8.62
C GLU A 104 -7.00 -6.56 8.20
N ALA A 105 -6.22 -6.68 7.12
CA ALA A 105 -5.42 -5.58 6.61
C ALA A 105 -6.26 -4.36 6.20
N PHE A 106 -7.41 -4.53 5.54
CA PHE A 106 -8.28 -3.40 5.17
C PHE A 106 -9.00 -2.80 6.37
N ASN A 107 -9.45 -3.63 7.30
CA ASN A 107 -10.01 -3.17 8.57
C ASN A 107 -8.97 -2.37 9.37
N GLN A 108 -7.73 -2.86 9.45
CA GLN A 108 -6.61 -2.12 10.04
C GLN A 108 -6.37 -0.80 9.31
N MET A 109 -6.63 -0.74 7.99
CA MET A 109 -6.59 0.49 7.19
C MET A 109 -7.73 1.48 7.45
N GLY A 110 -8.69 1.14 8.31
CA GLY A 110 -9.90 1.94 8.56
C GLY A 110 -10.85 1.96 7.36
N ILE A 111 -10.66 1.04 6.41
CA ILE A 111 -11.52 0.89 5.25
C ILE A 111 -12.72 0.07 5.70
N VAL A 112 -13.92 0.61 5.51
CA VAL A 112 -15.15 -0.13 5.80
C VAL A 112 -15.30 -1.21 4.73
N THR A 113 -14.99 -2.46 5.08
CA THR A 113 -15.14 -3.58 4.15
C THR A 113 -16.50 -4.24 4.31
N LYS A 114 -17.30 -4.17 3.24
CA LYS A 114 -18.58 -4.88 3.12
C LYS A 114 -18.31 -6.18 2.40
N VAL A 115 -18.70 -7.30 3.02
CA VAL A 115 -18.47 -8.63 2.46
C VAL A 115 -19.79 -9.27 2.10
N TRP A 116 -19.97 -9.64 0.84
CA TRP A 116 -21.10 -10.45 0.40
C TRP A 116 -20.64 -11.87 0.05
N ARG A 117 -21.37 -12.85 0.57
CA ARG A 117 -21.17 -14.27 0.29
C ARG A 117 -22.54 -14.88 0.05
N GLY A 118 -22.91 -15.04 -1.22
CA GLY A 118 -24.14 -15.73 -1.59
C GLY A 118 -23.92 -17.23 -1.56
N ASP A 119 -24.39 -17.90 -0.52
CA ASP A 119 -24.63 -19.35 -0.51
C ASP A 119 -25.82 -19.73 -1.40
N ASN A 120 -26.70 -18.76 -1.72
CA ASN A 120 -27.84 -18.92 -2.60
C ASN A 120 -27.92 -17.79 -3.66
N PRO A 121 -28.06 -18.11 -4.96
CA PRO A 121 -28.30 -17.13 -6.03
C PRO A 121 -29.60 -16.33 -5.90
N ASP A 122 -30.49 -16.66 -4.95
CA ASP A 122 -31.67 -15.86 -4.59
C ASP A 122 -31.37 -14.72 -3.59
N HIS A 123 -30.15 -14.64 -3.02
CA HIS A 123 -29.73 -13.54 -2.13
C HIS A 123 -29.24 -12.29 -2.91
N ARG A 124 -29.73 -12.08 -4.14
CA ARG A 124 -29.37 -10.92 -4.98
C ARG A 124 -29.76 -9.60 -4.33
N ASP A 125 -30.92 -9.60 -3.68
CA ASP A 125 -31.49 -8.40 -3.06
C ASP A 125 -30.59 -7.88 -1.93
N GLU A 126 -29.91 -8.77 -1.19
CA GLU A 126 -28.94 -8.38 -0.15
C GLU A 126 -27.71 -7.71 -0.75
N MET A 127 -27.19 -8.22 -1.87
CA MET A 127 -26.05 -7.60 -2.55
C MET A 127 -26.43 -6.25 -3.17
N TYR A 128 -27.61 -6.15 -3.79
CA TYR A 128 -28.10 -4.87 -4.30
C TYR A 128 -28.33 -3.87 -3.16
N ASP A 129 -28.86 -4.31 -2.01
CA ASP A 129 -29.01 -3.47 -0.83
C ASP A 129 -27.66 -2.99 -0.27
N ILE A 130 -26.62 -3.84 -0.26
CA ILE A 130 -25.24 -3.43 0.08
C ILE A 130 -24.73 -2.35 -0.89
N ILE A 131 -24.98 -2.51 -2.19
CA ILE A 131 -24.49 -1.59 -3.23
C ILE A 131 -25.22 -0.24 -3.16
N GLU A 132 -26.54 -0.27 -3.05
CA GLU A 132 -27.43 0.89 -3.10
C GLU A 132 -27.45 1.63 -1.75
N ASN A 133 -27.76 0.92 -0.68
CA ASN A 133 -28.05 1.49 0.64
C ASN A 133 -26.91 1.30 1.64
N GLY A 134 -25.93 0.46 1.31
CA GLY A 134 -24.79 0.23 2.17
C GLY A 134 -25.12 -0.61 3.41
N THR A 135 -26.27 -1.27 3.44
CA THR A 135 -26.77 -2.03 4.60
C THR A 135 -26.16 -3.42 4.71
N SER A 136 -26.12 -3.90 5.95
CA SER A 136 -25.35 -5.06 6.43
C SER A 136 -25.86 -6.42 5.97
N GLY A 137 -25.53 -6.86 4.76
CA GLY A 137 -25.45 -8.29 4.49
C GLY A 137 -24.18 -8.88 5.10
N HIS A 138 -24.30 -9.96 5.88
CA HIS A 138 -23.25 -10.55 6.74
C HIS A 138 -22.03 -9.65 7.01
N THR A 139 -22.25 -8.49 7.63
CA THR A 139 -21.14 -7.62 7.99
C THR A 139 -20.41 -8.29 9.14
N SER A 140 -19.32 -8.99 8.82
CA SER A 140 -18.24 -9.17 9.79
C SER A 140 -17.64 -7.79 10.02
N VAL A 141 -18.38 -6.94 10.74
CA VAL A 141 -17.78 -5.86 11.50
C VAL A 141 -17.01 -6.59 12.58
N VAL A 142 -15.76 -6.95 12.28
CA VAL A 142 -14.77 -7.06 13.33
C VAL A 142 -14.80 -5.68 13.96
N LYS A 143 -15.50 -5.56 15.09
CA LYS A 143 -15.58 -4.34 15.88
C LYS A 143 -14.14 -3.92 16.07
N LEU A 144 -13.74 -2.84 15.39
CA LEU A 144 -12.44 -2.23 15.64
C LEU A 144 -12.37 -2.07 17.16
N PRO A 145 -11.36 -2.65 17.84
CA PRO A 145 -11.06 -2.15 19.17
C PRO A 145 -10.94 -0.64 18.99
N PRO A 146 -11.62 0.17 19.84
CA PRO A 146 -11.62 1.62 19.70
C PRO A 146 -10.20 2.04 19.44
N THR A 147 -9.97 2.79 18.35
CA THR A 147 -8.66 3.26 17.90
C THR A 147 -7.90 3.65 19.14
N SER A 148 -6.94 2.81 19.52
CA SER A 148 -6.16 3.06 20.72
C SER A 148 -5.54 4.41 20.45
N THR A 149 -5.95 5.41 21.22
CA THR A 149 -5.41 6.77 21.18
C THR A 149 -3.89 6.79 21.46
N ASN A 150 -3.29 5.62 21.72
CA ASN A 150 -1.88 5.36 21.94
C ASN A 150 -1.18 4.58 20.80
N SER A 151 -1.83 4.23 19.68
CA SER A 151 -1.14 3.60 18.54
C SER A 151 -0.29 4.62 17.78
N PRO A 152 1.02 4.37 17.55
CA PRO A 152 1.83 5.23 16.69
C PRO A 152 1.54 4.99 15.20
N ILE A 153 0.80 3.93 14.87
CA ILE A 153 0.42 3.55 13.51
C ILE A 153 -1.03 3.99 13.31
N PRO A 154 -1.30 4.99 12.44
CA PRO A 154 -2.67 5.36 12.11
C PRO A 154 -3.32 4.21 11.32
N ALA A 155 -4.64 4.07 11.44
CA ALA A 155 -5.37 3.01 10.74
C ALA A 155 -5.01 3.02 9.25
N ASN A 156 -5.21 4.16 8.58
CA ASN A 156 -4.88 4.40 7.17
C ASN A 156 -3.36 4.58 6.89
N PHE A 157 -2.47 3.86 7.58
CA PHE A 157 -1.01 3.97 7.46
C PHE A 157 -0.52 4.06 6.02
N GLY A 158 -0.99 3.19 5.13
CA GLY A 158 -0.57 3.17 3.73
C GLY A 158 -0.82 4.49 2.99
N VAL A 159 -1.99 5.10 3.23
CA VAL A 159 -2.34 6.41 2.65
C VAL A 159 -1.52 7.52 3.30
N VAL A 160 -1.38 7.50 4.63
CA VAL A 160 -0.62 8.52 5.37
C VAL A 160 0.84 8.55 4.94
N ILE A 161 1.50 7.39 4.86
CA ILE A 161 2.91 7.34 4.45
C ILE A 161 3.09 7.72 2.98
N ALA A 162 2.22 7.25 2.08
CA ALA A 162 2.29 7.60 0.66
C ALA A 162 2.14 9.11 0.44
N ASN A 163 1.11 9.72 1.04
CA ASN A 163 0.89 11.17 0.94
C ASN A 163 2.03 11.98 1.58
N THR A 164 2.65 11.46 2.65
CA THR A 164 3.80 12.12 3.29
C THR A 164 5.02 12.10 2.38
N ILE A 165 5.31 10.96 1.77
CA ILE A 165 6.38 10.82 0.79
C ILE A 165 6.14 11.76 -0.38
N GLU A 166 4.97 11.68 -1.02
CA GLU A 166 4.59 12.52 -2.15
C GLU A 166 4.69 14.01 -1.82
N SER A 167 4.26 14.41 -0.62
CA SER A 167 4.38 15.80 -0.17
C SER A 167 5.82 16.26 -0.08
N ILE A 168 6.74 15.43 0.42
CA ILE A 168 8.15 15.82 0.61
C ILE A 168 8.93 15.78 -0.71
N GLU A 169 8.58 14.85 -1.61
CA GLU A 169 9.19 14.70 -2.93
C GLU A 169 8.62 15.68 -3.97
N SER A 170 7.46 16.28 -3.70
CA SER A 170 6.82 17.24 -4.59
C SER A 170 7.68 18.48 -4.83
N PRO A 171 7.77 18.98 -6.08
CA PRO A 171 8.39 20.27 -6.37
C PRO A 171 7.75 21.46 -5.63
N GLU A 172 6.50 21.32 -5.20
CA GLU A 172 5.78 22.34 -4.43
C GLU A 172 6.22 22.40 -2.96
N PHE A 173 6.91 21.35 -2.48
CA PHE A 173 7.46 21.35 -1.13
C PHE A 173 8.64 22.32 -1.07
N THR A 174 8.46 23.39 -0.31
CA THR A 174 9.41 24.50 -0.39
C THR A 174 10.81 24.06 0.04
N THR A 175 11.84 24.64 -0.58
CA THR A 175 13.24 24.38 -0.19
C THR A 175 13.47 24.68 1.30
N GLY A 176 12.74 25.65 1.86
CA GLY A 176 12.76 25.98 3.28
C GLY A 176 12.17 24.88 4.18
N GLU A 177 11.01 24.33 3.82
CA GLU A 177 10.40 23.20 4.56
C GLU A 177 11.28 21.95 4.48
N SER A 178 11.79 21.61 3.29
CA SER A 178 12.73 20.50 3.10
C SER A 178 14.01 20.68 3.94
N ALA A 179 14.62 21.87 3.90
CA ALA A 179 15.79 22.17 4.72
C ALA A 179 15.49 22.08 6.23
N SER A 180 14.29 22.50 6.65
CA SER A 180 13.85 22.41 8.05
C SER A 180 13.75 20.95 8.53
N LEU A 181 13.12 20.07 7.74
CA LEU A 181 13.03 18.64 8.06
C LEU A 181 14.41 17.96 8.12
N ARG A 182 15.32 18.30 7.20
CA ARG A 182 16.68 17.74 7.19
C ARG A 182 17.53 18.14 8.38
N ARG A 183 17.30 19.32 8.96
CA ARG A 183 18.07 19.84 10.11
C ARG A 183 17.44 19.51 11.45
N MET A 184 16.18 19.08 11.46
CA MET A 184 15.47 18.68 12.67
C MET A 184 16.19 17.56 13.42
N ASP A 185 16.16 17.60 14.76
CA ASP A 185 16.49 16.45 15.61
C ASP A 185 15.27 15.54 15.71
N PRO A 186 15.29 14.31 15.19
CA PRO A 186 14.17 13.38 15.28
C PRO A 186 13.81 12.97 16.70
N ILE A 187 14.76 13.04 17.64
CA ILE A 187 14.52 12.69 19.05
C ILE A 187 13.70 13.78 19.73
N ASN A 188 13.95 15.04 19.36
CA ASN A 188 13.28 16.23 19.90
C ASN A 188 12.79 17.12 18.74
N PRO A 189 11.72 16.74 18.04
CA PRO A 189 11.30 17.42 16.83
C PRO A 189 10.85 18.86 17.12
N ASN A 190 11.56 19.82 16.54
CA ASN A 190 11.34 21.25 16.72
C ASN A 190 11.06 22.00 15.41
N SER A 191 10.86 21.28 14.31
CA SER A 191 10.62 21.87 12.99
C SER A 191 9.14 22.25 12.80
N PRO A 192 8.82 23.50 12.45
CA PRO A 192 7.46 23.88 12.09
C PRO A 192 6.92 23.09 10.88
N ALA A 193 7.79 22.75 9.91
CA ALA A 193 7.41 21.96 8.74
C ALA A 193 6.95 20.55 9.14
N PHE A 194 7.62 19.94 10.13
CA PHE A 194 7.21 18.66 10.70
C PHE A 194 5.82 18.74 11.33
N TRP A 195 5.59 19.72 12.22
CA TRP A 195 4.29 19.86 12.89
C TRP A 195 3.14 20.16 11.92
N LYS A 196 3.41 20.95 10.88
CA LYS A 196 2.45 21.21 9.79
C LYS A 196 2.07 19.90 9.08
N LEU A 197 3.05 19.06 8.71
CA LEU A 197 2.79 17.76 8.07
C LEU A 197 2.04 16.79 8.99
N MET A 198 2.44 16.68 10.25
CA MET A 198 1.75 15.84 11.24
C MET A 198 0.24 16.19 11.32
N SER A 199 -0.07 17.49 11.44
CA SER A 199 -1.45 17.99 11.56
C SER A 199 -2.26 17.79 10.26
N GLN A 200 -1.65 18.03 9.10
CA GLN A 200 -2.35 17.92 7.81
C GLN A 200 -2.62 16.49 7.36
N ARG A 201 -1.85 15.51 7.87
CA ARG A 201 -1.87 14.12 7.38
C ARG A 201 -2.51 13.14 8.35
N GLY A 202 -3.18 13.62 9.40
CA GLY A 202 -3.92 12.77 10.34
C GLY A 202 -3.03 11.80 11.13
N MET A 203 -1.77 12.17 11.37
CA MET A 203 -0.86 11.35 12.17
C MET A 203 -1.24 11.41 13.66
N PRO A 204 -0.96 10.35 14.45
CA PRO A 204 -1.25 10.37 15.88
C PRO A 204 -0.55 11.52 16.60
N GLU A 205 -1.29 12.28 17.42
CA GLU A 205 -0.78 13.51 18.05
C GLU A 205 0.32 13.26 19.10
N LYS A 206 0.29 12.09 19.78
CA LYS A 206 1.17 11.80 20.92
C LYS A 206 2.02 10.55 20.74
N ALA A 207 1.45 9.48 20.18
CA ALA A 207 2.15 8.21 20.07
C ALA A 207 3.14 8.22 18.89
N GLY A 208 4.43 7.96 19.18
CA GLY A 208 5.46 7.78 18.16
C GLY A 208 5.81 9.05 17.39
N VAL A 209 5.64 10.23 17.99
CA VAL A 209 6.04 11.52 17.39
C VAL A 209 7.51 11.51 16.95
N GLU A 210 8.40 10.97 17.78
CA GLU A 210 9.83 10.85 17.47
C GLU A 210 10.12 9.87 16.32
N LYS A 211 9.24 8.88 16.13
CA LYS A 211 9.33 7.89 15.05
C LYS A 211 8.88 8.50 13.72
N TRP A 212 7.77 9.22 13.71
CA TRP A 212 7.33 10.00 12.55
C TRP A 212 8.33 11.10 12.19
N ALA A 213 8.92 11.76 13.18
CA ALA A 213 10.00 12.72 12.96
C ALA A 213 11.21 12.06 12.30
N LEU A 214 11.59 10.85 12.72
CA LEU A 214 12.68 10.10 12.11
C LEU A 214 12.38 9.69 10.68
N ILE A 215 11.14 9.29 10.38
CA ILE A 215 10.68 8.95 9.04
C ILE A 215 10.77 10.18 8.13
N MET A 216 10.14 11.30 8.50
CA MET A 216 10.16 12.53 7.69
C MET A 216 11.57 13.10 7.51
N HIS A 217 12.39 13.07 8.57
CA HIS A 217 13.80 13.45 8.50
C HIS A 217 14.56 12.61 7.49
N GLY A 218 14.38 11.29 7.52
CA GLY A 218 15.00 10.37 6.60
C GLY A 218 14.56 10.58 5.14
N ILE A 219 13.25 10.71 4.89
CA ILE A 219 12.70 10.99 3.55
C ILE A 219 13.29 12.29 3.02
N ALA A 220 13.28 13.37 3.82
CA ALA A 220 13.80 14.67 3.39
C ALA A 220 15.31 14.65 3.11
N LEU A 221 16.10 13.91 3.90
CA LEU A 221 17.53 13.72 3.63
C LEU A 221 17.76 13.02 2.30
N MET A 222 17.05 11.92 2.06
CA MET A 222 17.25 11.09 0.88
C MET A 222 16.70 11.74 -0.40
N ALA A 223 15.55 12.43 -0.33
CA ALA A 223 14.99 13.18 -1.45
C ALA A 223 15.98 14.25 -1.94
N HIS A 224 16.65 14.93 -1.01
CA HIS A 224 17.72 15.87 -1.35
C HIS A 224 18.98 15.16 -1.88
N GLY A 225 19.37 14.04 -1.26
CA GLY A 225 20.59 13.31 -1.57
C GLY A 225 20.61 12.66 -2.96
N THR A 226 19.45 12.23 -3.47
CA THR A 226 19.33 11.57 -4.77
C THR A 226 19.46 12.53 -5.97
N GLY A 227 19.42 13.84 -5.74
CA GLY A 227 19.53 14.87 -6.77
C GLY A 227 18.31 15.01 -7.70
N ASN A 228 17.50 13.96 -7.83
CA ASN A 228 16.24 13.95 -8.59
C ASN A 228 14.99 14.16 -7.72
N GLY A 229 15.14 14.33 -6.41
CA GLY A 229 14.02 14.52 -5.48
C GLY A 229 13.33 13.24 -5.04
N ILE A 230 13.72 12.07 -5.56
CA ILE A 230 13.01 10.80 -5.33
C ILE A 230 13.73 9.98 -4.25
N ALA A 231 13.13 9.89 -3.07
CA ALA A 231 13.58 9.05 -1.96
C ALA A 231 12.92 7.66 -1.95
N HIS A 232 11.70 7.56 -2.47
CA HIS A 232 10.86 6.37 -2.44
C HIS A 232 10.92 5.56 -3.74
N ARG A 233 11.26 4.27 -3.61
CA ARG A 233 11.16 3.29 -4.69
C ARG A 233 10.43 2.05 -4.17
N PRO A 234 9.12 1.87 -4.47
CA PRO A 234 8.30 0.79 -3.90
C PRO A 234 8.87 -0.62 -4.16
N ARG A 235 9.53 -0.79 -5.31
CA ARG A 235 10.11 -2.06 -5.78
C ARG A 235 11.56 -2.29 -5.32
N MET A 236 12.11 -1.39 -4.51
CA MET A 236 13.47 -1.48 -4.00
C MET A 236 13.44 -1.76 -2.49
N PRO A 237 13.53 -3.04 -2.06
CA PRO A 237 13.52 -3.39 -0.64
C PRO A 237 14.69 -2.79 0.13
N VAL A 238 14.48 -2.42 1.39
CA VAL A 238 15.50 -1.80 2.25
C VAL A 238 16.79 -2.62 2.27
N GLY A 239 16.70 -3.92 2.56
CA GLY A 239 17.87 -4.78 2.66
C GLY A 239 18.65 -4.90 1.36
N ARG A 240 17.96 -4.85 0.21
CA ARG A 240 18.63 -4.82 -1.10
C ARG A 240 19.43 -3.53 -1.26
N THR A 241 18.83 -2.38 -0.96
CA THR A 241 19.51 -1.07 -1.01
C THR A 241 20.73 -1.03 -0.09
N LEU A 242 20.65 -1.61 1.10
CA LEU A 242 21.79 -1.70 2.02
C LEU A 242 22.97 -2.51 1.44
N TYR A 243 22.70 -3.52 0.62
CA TYR A 243 23.75 -4.27 -0.05
C TYR A 243 24.28 -3.54 -1.30
N VAL A 244 23.38 -3.10 -2.19
CA VAL A 244 23.77 -2.55 -3.51
C VAL A 244 24.18 -1.09 -3.48
N GLY A 245 23.87 -0.34 -2.44
CA GLY A 245 24.15 1.10 -2.37
C GLY A 245 23.33 1.94 -3.37
N GLY A 246 23.92 3.08 -3.77
CA GLY A 246 23.37 3.98 -4.79
C GLY A 246 23.78 3.58 -6.21
N GLU A 247 23.43 4.39 -7.20
CA GLU A 247 23.75 4.12 -8.62
C GLU A 247 25.26 4.00 -8.91
N GLN A 248 26.13 4.47 -8.00
CA GLN A 248 27.58 4.53 -8.21
C GLN A 248 28.40 3.42 -7.52
N GLN A 249 27.79 2.50 -6.76
CA GLN A 249 28.55 1.55 -5.94
C GLN A 249 27.99 0.12 -5.94
N ALA A 250 28.13 -0.60 -7.04
CA ALA A 250 28.06 -2.06 -7.04
C ALA A 250 29.49 -2.64 -6.91
N GLY A 251 30.03 -2.63 -5.69
CA GLY A 251 31.31 -3.31 -5.40
C GLY A 251 31.14 -4.79 -5.08
N GLU A 252 32.23 -5.54 -5.06
CA GLU A 252 32.25 -6.97 -4.64
C GLU A 252 31.80 -7.18 -3.19
N ARG A 253 31.82 -6.12 -2.37
CA ARG A 253 31.38 -6.13 -0.97
C ARG A 253 30.14 -5.25 -0.82
N GLY A 254 29.21 -5.68 0.03
CA GLY A 254 28.00 -4.91 0.33
C GLY A 254 28.32 -3.50 0.81
N PHE A 255 27.58 -2.52 0.28
CA PHE A 255 27.70 -1.11 0.63
C PHE A 255 27.63 -0.88 2.16
N TYR A 256 26.65 -1.52 2.81
CA TYR A 256 26.52 -1.57 4.25
C TYR A 256 27.00 -2.93 4.77
N SER A 257 28.18 -2.98 5.38
CA SER A 257 28.80 -4.23 5.86
C SER A 257 27.87 -5.07 6.74
N GLU A 258 28.02 -6.39 6.66
CA GLU A 258 27.23 -7.36 7.43
C GLU A 258 27.24 -7.07 8.95
N ASP A 259 28.39 -6.76 9.55
CA ASP A 259 28.49 -6.43 10.98
C ASP A 259 27.61 -5.23 11.38
N ARG A 260 27.57 -4.22 10.50
CA ARG A 260 26.73 -3.02 10.72
C ARG A 260 25.25 -3.37 10.54
N LEU A 261 24.92 -4.24 9.58
CA LEU A 261 23.55 -4.73 9.41
C LEU A 261 23.10 -5.50 10.66
N ALA A 262 23.90 -6.46 11.14
CA ALA A 262 23.62 -7.22 12.35
C ALA A 262 23.43 -6.29 13.56
N THR A 263 24.31 -5.30 13.72
CA THR A 263 24.20 -4.28 14.77
C THR A 263 22.91 -3.47 14.66
N LEU A 264 22.53 -3.04 13.45
CA LEU A 264 21.31 -2.29 13.20
C LEU A 264 20.06 -3.12 13.55
N LEU A 265 20.00 -4.37 13.10
CA LEU A 265 18.85 -5.25 13.33
C LEU A 265 18.74 -5.68 14.80
N ALA A 266 19.85 -5.81 15.51
CA ALA A 266 19.86 -6.11 16.94
C ALA A 266 19.52 -4.90 17.82
N ALA A 267 19.68 -3.67 17.32
CA ALA A 267 19.43 -2.46 18.10
C ALA A 267 17.94 -2.28 18.44
N ARG A 268 17.68 -1.63 19.57
CA ARG A 268 16.35 -1.30 20.09
C ARG A 268 16.29 0.15 20.59
N GLY A 269 15.08 0.68 20.72
CA GLY A 269 14.76 1.98 21.29
C GLY A 269 15.59 3.14 20.72
N THR A 270 16.15 3.96 21.62
CA THR A 270 16.93 5.15 21.26
C THR A 270 18.20 4.81 20.46
N THR A 271 18.83 3.67 20.73
CA THR A 271 20.00 3.20 19.98
C THR A 271 19.65 2.93 18.53
N LEU A 272 18.55 2.23 18.27
CA LEU A 272 18.06 1.98 16.91
C LEU A 272 17.80 3.30 16.18
N ARG A 273 17.08 4.24 16.80
CA ARG A 273 16.77 5.55 16.20
C ARG A 273 18.04 6.33 15.82
N ARG A 274 19.07 6.31 16.67
CA ARG A 274 20.37 6.94 16.37
C ARG A 274 21.09 6.26 15.21
N LEU A 275 21.07 4.93 15.15
CA LEU A 275 21.67 4.17 14.04
C LEU A 275 20.93 4.45 12.72
N LEU A 276 19.60 4.47 12.74
CA LEU A 276 18.79 4.80 11.57
C LEU A 276 19.03 6.23 11.09
N ALA A 277 19.10 7.21 11.98
CA ALA A 277 19.41 8.59 11.61
C ALA A 277 20.80 8.73 10.97
N ARG A 278 21.79 7.93 11.41
CA ARG A 278 23.12 7.86 10.77
C ARG A 278 23.05 7.15 9.42
N LEU A 279 22.30 6.06 9.34
CA LEU A 279 22.09 5.29 8.11
C LEU A 279 21.44 6.15 7.02
N PHE A 280 20.41 6.94 7.34
CA PHE A 280 19.75 7.79 6.35
C PHE A 280 20.66 8.87 5.79
N ARG A 281 21.56 9.44 6.61
CA ARG A 281 22.58 10.38 6.13
C ARG A 281 23.57 9.70 5.19
N LEU A 282 24.01 8.49 5.55
CA LEU A 282 24.89 7.68 4.70
C LEU A 282 24.22 7.36 3.35
N LEU A 283 22.99 6.88 3.38
CA LEU A 283 22.22 6.54 2.17
C LEU A 283 21.91 7.78 1.32
N ALA A 284 21.63 8.92 1.94
CA ALA A 284 21.45 10.17 1.23
C ALA A 284 22.74 10.63 0.53
N ASN A 285 23.89 10.47 1.17
CA ASN A 285 25.19 10.85 0.57
C ASN A 285 25.49 10.03 -0.70
N GLU A 286 25.07 8.77 -0.74
CA GLU A 286 25.22 7.90 -1.90
C GLU A 286 24.06 8.01 -2.92
N GLY A 287 23.10 8.90 -2.69
CA GLY A 287 21.94 9.04 -3.58
C GLY A 287 21.05 7.80 -3.62
N CYS A 288 21.00 7.02 -2.55
CA CYS A 288 20.15 5.84 -2.47
C CYS A 288 18.67 6.21 -2.38
N SER A 289 17.82 5.28 -2.82
CA SER A 289 16.35 5.30 -2.60
C SER A 289 15.85 3.89 -2.33
N PHE A 290 14.80 3.75 -1.51
CA PHE A 290 14.23 2.45 -1.13
C PHE A 290 12.73 2.56 -0.82
N ASN A 291 12.10 1.42 -0.52
CA ASN A 291 10.72 1.37 -0.10
C ASN A 291 10.53 1.98 1.31
N TRP A 292 10.24 3.28 1.36
CA TRP A 292 9.94 3.99 2.61
C TRP A 292 8.75 3.42 3.39
N SER A 293 7.78 2.77 2.75
CA SER A 293 6.67 2.14 3.46
C SER A 293 7.15 0.94 4.30
N GLU A 294 8.09 0.15 3.78
CA GLU A 294 8.74 -0.94 4.52
C GLU A 294 9.52 -0.40 5.73
N MET A 295 10.31 0.66 5.53
CA MET A 295 11.10 1.29 6.59
C MET A 295 10.23 1.96 7.65
N ALA A 296 9.18 2.70 7.25
CA ALA A 296 8.26 3.34 8.16
C ALA A 296 7.50 2.31 9.00
N TRP A 297 7.06 1.20 8.39
CA TRP A 297 6.43 0.10 9.11
C TRP A 297 7.36 -0.47 10.18
N PHE A 298 8.63 -0.71 9.84
CA PHE A 298 9.63 -1.18 10.81
C PHE A 298 9.80 -0.20 11.98
N ILE A 299 9.99 1.09 11.69
CA ILE A 299 10.23 2.13 12.69
C ILE A 299 9.03 2.27 13.63
N LEU A 300 7.81 2.25 13.09
CA LEU A 300 6.59 2.46 13.88
C LEU A 300 6.29 1.27 14.80
N ASN A 301 6.51 0.04 14.32
CA ASN A 301 6.27 -1.17 15.09
C ASN A 301 7.31 -1.42 16.19
N GLU A 302 8.55 -0.93 16.06
CA GLU A 302 9.58 -1.17 17.09
C GLU A 302 9.15 -0.66 18.48
N GLY A 303 9.16 -1.53 19.50
CA GLY A 303 8.70 -1.17 20.84
C GLY A 303 7.18 -0.90 20.99
N TYR A 304 6.40 -1.03 19.91
CA TYR A 304 4.93 -0.99 19.94
C TYR A 304 4.34 -2.39 19.69
N ASN A 305 4.73 -3.01 18.58
CA ASN A 305 4.41 -4.39 18.23
C ASN A 305 5.72 -5.08 17.81
N GLU A 306 6.37 -5.72 18.78
CA GLU A 306 7.72 -6.27 18.58
C GLU A 306 7.73 -7.48 17.64
N GLU A 307 6.62 -8.22 17.54
CA GLU A 307 6.48 -9.31 16.57
C GLU A 307 6.55 -8.76 15.13
N GLN A 308 5.78 -7.70 14.83
CA GLN A 308 5.81 -7.07 13.52
C GLN A 308 7.17 -6.39 13.24
N ALA A 309 7.80 -5.80 14.26
CA ALA A 309 9.15 -5.26 14.14
C ALA A 309 10.17 -6.37 13.80
N GLU A 310 10.05 -7.55 14.39
CA GLU A 310 10.90 -8.69 14.10
C GLU A 310 10.69 -9.24 12.69
N GLN A 311 9.42 -9.31 12.22
CA GLN A 311 9.14 -9.66 10.83
C GLN A 311 9.78 -8.68 9.85
N SER A 312 9.75 -7.38 10.15
CA SER A 312 10.48 -6.38 9.37
C SER A 312 11.99 -6.63 9.34
N ARG A 313 12.62 -6.96 10.49
CA ARG A 313 14.06 -7.28 10.54
C ARG A 313 14.41 -8.49 9.68
N ILE A 314 13.59 -9.55 9.76
CA ILE A 314 13.76 -10.76 8.94
C ILE A 314 13.64 -10.43 7.45
N ARG A 315 12.67 -9.60 7.05
CA ARG A 315 12.50 -9.16 5.65
C ARG A 315 13.72 -8.39 5.16
N ILE A 316 14.22 -7.44 5.95
CA ILE A 316 15.42 -6.66 5.63
C ILE A 316 16.64 -7.59 5.48
N ALA A 317 16.89 -8.48 6.44
CA ALA A 317 18.00 -9.43 6.38
C ALA A 317 17.92 -10.33 5.14
N ARG A 318 16.74 -10.93 4.89
CA ARG A 318 16.52 -11.79 3.71
C ARG A 318 16.76 -11.04 2.40
N ALA A 319 16.32 -9.79 2.29
CA ALA A 319 16.54 -8.98 1.11
C ALA A 319 18.03 -8.67 0.89
N TYR A 320 18.76 -8.38 1.97
CA TYR A 320 20.21 -8.16 1.94
C TYR A 320 20.97 -9.41 1.45
N TYR A 321 20.82 -10.55 2.12
CA TYR A 321 21.53 -11.79 1.75
C TYR A 321 21.07 -12.38 0.40
N ARG A 322 19.87 -12.03 -0.09
CA ARG A 322 19.47 -12.35 -1.48
C ARG A 322 20.23 -11.49 -2.49
N ALA A 323 20.47 -10.21 -2.18
CA ALA A 323 21.25 -9.32 -3.05
C ALA A 323 22.72 -9.75 -3.08
N GLU A 324 23.28 -10.13 -1.93
CA GLU A 324 24.66 -10.64 -1.83
C GLU A 324 24.90 -11.88 -2.68
N ARG A 325 24.03 -12.89 -2.58
CA ARG A 325 24.14 -14.10 -3.40
C ARG A 325 24.10 -13.81 -4.90
N ARG A 326 23.26 -12.85 -5.32
CA ARG A 326 23.17 -12.44 -6.73
C ARG A 326 24.44 -11.72 -7.19
N GLY A 327 24.96 -10.81 -6.36
CA GLY A 327 26.21 -10.10 -6.65
C GLY A 327 27.39 -11.07 -6.78
N SER A 328 27.49 -12.05 -5.89
CA SER A 328 28.54 -13.08 -5.92
C SER A 328 28.47 -13.97 -7.16
N GLN A 329 27.26 -14.28 -7.67
CA GLN A 329 27.07 -15.08 -8.88
C GLN A 329 27.47 -14.31 -10.16
N SER A 330 27.13 -13.02 -10.25
CA SER A 330 27.48 -12.20 -11.42
C SER A 330 28.98 -11.89 -11.55
N SER A 331 29.77 -12.06 -10.48
CA SER A 331 31.23 -11.89 -10.52
C SER A 331 31.99 -13.17 -10.89
N ALA A 332 31.31 -14.32 -10.96
CA ALA A 332 31.91 -15.63 -11.26
C ALA A 332 31.73 -16.07 -12.73
N GLU A 333 30.95 -15.33 -13.53
CA GLU A 333 30.73 -15.52 -14.98
C GLU A 333 31.59 -14.56 -15.81
#